data_AF-A0A8S0QHS3-F1
#
_entry.id   AF-A0A8S0QHS3-F1
#
_cell.length_a   1.000
_cell.length_b   1.000
_cell.length_c   1.000
_cell.angle_alpha   90.00
_cell.angle_beta   90.00
_cell.angle_gamma   90.00
#
_symmetry.space_group_name_H-M   'P 1'
#
loop_
_entity.id
_entity.type
_entity.pdbx_description
1 polymer ?
#
loop_
_entity_poly.entity_id
_entity_poly.type
_entity_poly.pdbx_seq_one_letter_code
_entity_poly.pdbx_strand_id
1 'polypeptide(L)'
;IIHHLKKKVKNRAHVEASIVEAYLVEETTNFCSLYFDQNIQTILNCVLRNDDGGLIDPQGRLSIFTHPGRPLGTQRHNSILMTNEEFRAVTVYVLFNCEEVTPFMAVFDKHRRMLHLQMSDVQFDGLREEHFLCWLKEYVSDFV
;
A
#
# COMPACT_ATOMS: atom_id res chain seq x y z
N ILE A 1 1.18 -2.02 30.51
CA ILE A 1 2.17 -2.38 31.57
C ILE A 1 2.32 -3.90 31.70
N ILE A 2 1.29 -4.66 32.07
CA ILE A 2 1.39 -6.12 32.32
C ILE A 2 1.94 -6.93 31.12
N HIS A 3 1.48 -6.67 29.89
CA HIS A 3 1.97 -7.37 28.70
C HIS A 3 3.46 -7.11 28.42
N HIS A 4 3.95 -5.90 28.70
CA HIS A 4 5.36 -5.53 28.52
C HIS A 4 6.24 -6.24 29.56
N LEU A 5 5.85 -6.25 30.83
CA LEU A 5 6.57 -6.96 31.88
C LEU A 5 6.62 -8.47 31.62
N LYS A 6 5.51 -9.08 31.17
CA LYS A 6 5.47 -10.50 30.80
C LYS A 6 6.51 -10.87 29.72
N LYS A 7 6.81 -9.97 28.77
CA LYS A 7 7.84 -10.20 27.74
C LYS A 7 9.26 -10.17 28.29
N LYS A 8 9.48 -9.47 29.40
CA LYS A 8 10.79 -9.35 30.09
C LYS A 8 11.11 -10.53 31.00
N VAL A 9 10.11 -11.34 31.37
CA VAL A 9 10.31 -12.57 32.16
C VAL A 9 10.87 -13.69 31.27
N LYS A 10 12.19 -13.80 31.20
CA LYS A 10 12.93 -14.89 30.54
C LYS A 10 13.11 -16.10 31.45
N ASN A 11 13.29 -15.87 32.76
CA ASN A 11 13.35 -16.92 33.76
C ASN A 11 12.12 -16.85 34.68
N ARG A 12 11.24 -17.85 34.59
CA ARG A 12 10.01 -17.91 35.40
C ARG A 12 10.26 -18.34 36.86
N ALA A 13 11.40 -18.96 37.16
CA ALA A 13 11.75 -19.31 38.54
C ALA A 13 12.18 -18.07 39.36
N HIS A 14 12.67 -17.03 38.68
CA HIS A 14 13.11 -15.77 39.29
C HIS A 14 12.56 -14.57 38.52
N VAL A 15 11.25 -14.36 38.61
CA VAL A 15 10.52 -13.36 37.81
C VAL A 15 11.06 -11.94 38.01
N GLU A 16 11.25 -11.51 39.26
CA GLU A 16 11.73 -10.16 39.58
C GLU A 16 13.15 -9.93 39.06
N ALA A 17 14.08 -10.85 39.36
CA ALA A 17 15.46 -10.78 38.88
C ALA A 17 15.52 -10.75 37.34
N SER A 18 14.70 -11.56 36.67
CA SER A 18 14.63 -11.59 35.21
C SER A 18 14.12 -10.26 34.63
N ILE A 19 13.19 -9.59 35.30
CA ILE A 19 12.69 -8.27 34.88
C ILE A 19 13.79 -7.22 35.06
N VAL A 20 14.47 -7.20 36.21
CA VAL A 20 15.57 -6.26 36.50
C VAL A 20 16.69 -6.42 35.47
N GLU A 21 17.12 -7.65 35.19
CA GLU A 21 18.12 -7.95 34.18
C GLU A 21 17.71 -7.43 32.79
N ALA A 22 16.45 -7.69 32.39
CA ALA A 22 15.93 -7.20 31.11
C ALA A 22 15.88 -5.67 31.01
N TYR A 23 15.73 -4.96 32.12
CA TYR A 23 15.83 -3.49 32.15
C TYR A 23 17.27 -3.01 32.09
N LEU A 24 18.20 -3.65 32.80
CA LEU A 24 19.63 -3.33 32.72
C LEU A 24 20.15 -3.47 31.28
N VAL A 25 19.77 -4.55 30.59
CA VAL A 25 20.13 -4.76 29.18
C VAL A 25 19.50 -3.69 28.28
N GLU A 26 18.23 -3.35 28.47
CA GLU A 26 17.56 -2.32 27.68
C GLU A 26 18.20 -0.93 27.89
N GLU A 27 18.51 -0.56 29.12
CA GLU A 27 19.10 0.75 29.44
C GLU A 27 20.52 0.86 28.89
N THR A 28 21.35 -0.17 29.09
CA THR A 28 22.72 -0.20 28.56
C THR A 28 22.74 -0.19 27.03
N THR A 29 21.87 -0.96 26.37
CA THR A 29 21.77 -0.94 24.89
C THR A 29 21.27 0.40 24.36
N ASN A 30 20.28 1.02 25.01
CA ASN A 30 19.81 2.36 24.66
C ASN A 30 20.91 3.41 24.85
N PHE A 31 21.66 3.35 25.94
CA PHE A 31 22.78 4.26 26.18
C PHE A 31 23.89 4.10 25.14
N CYS A 32 24.32 2.86 24.87
CA CYS A 32 25.32 2.57 23.83
C CYS A 32 24.88 3.04 22.45
N SER A 33 23.57 2.99 22.15
CA SER A 33 23.02 3.44 20.86
C SER A 33 23.32 4.90 20.53
N LEU A 34 23.55 5.75 21.54
CA LEU A 34 23.91 7.16 21.35
C LEU A 34 25.34 7.36 20.83
N TYR A 35 26.20 6.36 20.94
CA TYR A 35 27.61 6.42 20.55
C TYR A 35 27.91 5.68 19.25
N PHE A 36 26.93 5.01 18.66
CA PHE A 36 27.09 4.36 17.37
C PHE A 36 26.93 5.36 16.22
N ASP A 37 27.63 5.10 15.12
CA ASP A 37 27.50 5.86 13.88
C ASP A 37 26.05 5.77 13.35
N GLN A 38 25.57 6.81 12.65
CA GLN A 38 24.21 6.87 12.12
C GLN A 38 23.89 5.70 11.17
N ASN A 39 24.91 5.12 10.55
CA ASN A 39 24.78 3.99 9.63
C ASN A 39 24.53 2.65 10.35
N ILE A 40 24.70 2.58 11.68
CA ILE A 40 24.45 1.39 12.48
C ILE A 40 23.00 1.42 12.94
N GLN A 41 22.24 0.37 12.64
CA GLN A 41 20.87 0.24 13.15
C GLN A 41 20.87 0.00 14.67
N THR A 42 20.12 0.83 15.37
CA THR A 42 19.88 0.86 16.81
C THR A 42 18.40 1.01 17.08
N ILE A 43 17.97 0.94 18.34
CA ILE A 43 16.57 1.17 18.71
C ILE A 43 16.11 2.60 18.35
N LEU A 44 17.03 3.56 18.27
CA LEU A 44 16.72 4.98 18.03
C LEU A 44 16.48 5.32 16.56
N ASN A 45 17.12 4.61 15.63
CA ASN A 45 17.02 4.84 14.18
C ASN A 45 16.39 3.65 13.42
N CYS A 46 15.97 2.60 14.12
CA CYS A 46 15.26 1.48 13.50
C CYS A 46 13.85 1.93 13.11
N VAL A 47 13.56 1.74 11.83
CA VAL A 47 12.25 1.98 11.22
C VAL A 47 11.20 1.10 11.90
N LEU A 48 10.04 1.67 12.24
CA LEU A 48 8.97 0.93 12.92
C LEU A 48 8.53 -0.28 12.08
N ARG A 49 8.08 -1.34 12.75
CA ARG A 49 7.70 -2.61 12.11
C ARG A 49 6.65 -2.49 10.98
N ASN A 50 5.87 -1.42 10.96
CA ASN A 50 4.79 -1.16 10.00
C ASN A 50 5.12 -0.02 9.04
N ASP A 51 6.36 0.46 9.02
CA ASP A 51 6.79 1.44 8.02
C ASP A 51 7.34 0.66 6.82
N ASP A 52 6.58 0.71 5.73
CA ASP A 52 6.88 0.05 4.46
C ASP A 52 7.73 0.95 3.54
N GLY A 53 8.22 2.08 4.06
CA GLY A 53 8.90 3.12 3.31
C GLY A 53 7.97 4.30 3.05
N GLY A 54 8.58 5.47 2.85
CA GLY A 54 7.86 6.68 2.45
C GLY A 54 7.52 6.70 0.95
N LEU A 55 7.09 7.88 0.48
CA LEU A 55 6.85 8.12 -0.94
C LEU A 55 8.13 7.88 -1.76
N ILE A 56 8.02 7.06 -2.79
CA ILE A 56 9.04 6.85 -3.80
C ILE A 56 8.68 7.74 -5.01
N ASP A 57 9.67 8.36 -5.63
CA ASP A 57 9.46 9.09 -6.89
C ASP A 57 8.77 8.16 -7.91
N PRO A 58 7.72 8.60 -8.63
CA PRO A 58 7.03 7.74 -9.57
C PRO A 58 7.90 7.23 -10.72
N GLN A 59 9.02 7.91 -11.06
CA GLN A 59 9.83 7.62 -12.27
C GLN A 59 8.98 7.46 -13.54
N GLY A 60 7.99 8.34 -13.73
CA GLY A 60 7.08 8.30 -14.87
C GLY A 60 5.94 7.29 -14.76
N ARG A 61 5.78 6.61 -13.60
CA ARG A 61 4.59 5.79 -13.28
C ARG A 61 3.46 6.67 -12.73
N LEU A 62 2.25 6.10 -12.66
CA LEU A 62 1.10 6.75 -12.01
C LEU A 62 1.39 7.00 -10.52
N SER A 63 0.87 8.11 -10.00
CA SER A 63 0.97 8.55 -8.60
C SER A 63 0.56 7.48 -7.60
N ILE A 64 -0.42 6.66 -7.95
CA ILE A 64 -0.89 5.53 -7.13
C ILE A 64 0.21 4.47 -6.88
N PHE A 65 1.27 4.43 -7.69
CA PHE A 65 2.40 3.50 -7.56
C PHE A 65 3.63 4.11 -6.87
N THR A 66 3.47 5.25 -6.20
CA THR A 66 4.54 5.90 -5.41
C THR A 66 4.66 5.36 -3.99
N HIS A 67 3.68 4.58 -3.54
CA HIS A 67 3.66 4.03 -2.19
C HIS A 67 4.17 2.58 -2.22
N PRO A 68 5.32 2.28 -1.58
CA PRO A 68 5.74 0.91 -1.40
C PRO A 68 4.74 0.19 -0.50
N GLY A 69 4.27 -0.98 -0.94
CA GLY A 69 3.39 -1.84 -0.18
C GLY A 69 4.08 -3.16 0.16
N ARG A 70 3.87 -3.66 1.38
CA ARG A 70 4.27 -5.02 1.74
C ARG A 70 3.11 -5.99 1.48
N PRO A 71 3.32 -7.08 0.73
CA PRO A 71 2.30 -8.10 0.61
C PRO A 71 1.96 -8.66 2.00
N LEU A 72 0.68 -8.66 2.34
CA LEU A 72 0.20 -9.20 3.60
C LEU A 72 0.13 -10.73 3.52
N GLY A 73 0.69 -11.40 4.54
CA GLY A 73 0.65 -12.85 4.68
C GLY A 73 1.97 -13.55 4.38
N THR A 74 2.12 -14.78 4.88
CA THR A 74 3.25 -15.63 4.52
C THR A 74 3.03 -16.14 3.10
N GLN A 75 4.06 -16.12 2.24
CA GLN A 75 4.13 -16.87 0.99
C GLN A 75 3.87 -18.36 1.27
N ARG A 76 2.61 -18.75 1.38
CA ARG A 76 2.18 -20.12 1.69
C ARG A 76 1.03 -20.44 0.76
N HIS A 77 1.35 -20.99 -0.41
CA HIS A 77 0.58 -21.94 -1.22
C HIS A 77 -0.92 -21.69 -1.54
N ASN A 78 -1.52 -20.63 -1.04
CA ASN A 78 -2.93 -20.26 -1.16
C ASN A 78 -3.03 -18.80 -1.62
N SER A 79 -2.25 -18.40 -2.63
CA SER A 79 -2.54 -17.15 -3.33
C SER A 79 -3.93 -17.31 -3.95
N ILE A 80 -4.93 -16.68 -3.35
CA ILE A 80 -6.26 -16.58 -3.95
C ILE A 80 -6.07 -15.74 -5.20
N LEU A 81 -6.18 -16.39 -6.36
CA LEU A 81 -6.19 -15.68 -7.62
C LEU A 81 -7.54 -14.97 -7.72
N MET A 82 -7.51 -13.68 -8.00
CA MET A 82 -8.72 -12.95 -8.35
C MET A 82 -9.33 -13.56 -9.61
N THR A 83 -10.64 -13.70 -9.61
CA THR A 83 -11.39 -13.98 -10.83
C THR A 83 -11.21 -12.83 -11.83
N ASN A 84 -11.48 -13.09 -13.12
CA ASN A 84 -11.42 -12.04 -14.14
C ASN A 84 -12.37 -10.87 -13.83
N GLU A 85 -13.50 -11.14 -13.19
CA GLU A 85 -14.48 -10.12 -12.80
C GLU A 85 -13.95 -9.24 -11.66
N GLU A 86 -13.40 -9.85 -10.60
CA GLU A 86 -12.76 -9.13 -9.50
C GLU A 86 -11.57 -8.31 -10.00
N PHE A 87 -10.73 -8.89 -10.85
CA PHE A 87 -9.60 -8.18 -11.43
C PHE A 87 -10.06 -6.98 -12.27
N ARG A 88 -11.13 -7.14 -13.07
CA ARG A 88 -11.73 -6.04 -13.83
C ARG A 88 -12.25 -4.94 -12.92
N ALA A 89 -13.04 -5.30 -11.90
CA ALA A 89 -13.61 -4.35 -10.95
C ALA A 89 -12.53 -3.55 -10.21
N VAL A 90 -11.49 -4.22 -9.72
CA VAL A 90 -10.33 -3.57 -9.08
C VAL A 90 -9.62 -2.65 -10.06
N THR A 91 -9.42 -3.07 -11.31
CA THR A 91 -8.77 -2.26 -12.34
C THR A 91 -9.58 -0.99 -12.64
N VAL A 92 -10.90 -1.09 -12.81
CA VAL A 92 -11.79 0.08 -13.00
C VAL A 92 -11.66 1.03 -11.82
N TYR A 93 -11.77 0.50 -10.60
CA TYR A 93 -11.69 1.30 -9.38
C TYR A 93 -10.36 2.06 -9.28
N VAL A 94 -9.24 1.37 -9.48
CA VAL A 94 -7.90 1.97 -9.41
C VAL A 94 -7.76 3.09 -10.45
N LEU A 95 -8.22 2.87 -11.68
CA LEU A 95 -8.10 3.87 -12.75
C LEU A 95 -9.03 5.07 -12.55
N PHE A 96 -10.27 4.87 -12.09
CA PHE A 96 -11.21 5.97 -11.84
C PHE A 96 -10.79 6.86 -10.67
N ASN A 97 -10.00 6.33 -9.73
CA ASN A 97 -9.45 7.10 -8.61
C ASN A 97 -8.04 7.65 -8.90
N CYS A 98 -7.53 7.48 -10.12
CA CYS A 98 -6.21 7.98 -10.51
C CYS A 98 -6.35 9.35 -11.19
N GLU A 99 -5.72 10.38 -10.61
CA GLU A 99 -5.84 11.75 -11.11
C GLU A 99 -5.37 11.88 -12.58
N GLU A 100 -4.32 11.17 -12.95
CA GLU A 100 -3.75 11.13 -14.29
C GLU A 100 -4.69 10.53 -15.34
N VAL A 101 -5.68 9.74 -14.93
CA VAL A 101 -6.68 9.13 -15.81
C VAL A 101 -7.86 10.08 -16.07
N THR A 102 -8.08 11.07 -15.20
CA THR A 102 -9.17 12.06 -15.30
C THR A 102 -9.29 12.72 -16.68
N PRO A 103 -8.20 13.18 -17.33
CA PRO A 103 -8.29 13.79 -18.66
C PRO A 103 -8.84 12.81 -19.71
N PHE A 104 -8.48 11.53 -19.62
CA PHE A 104 -8.95 10.49 -20.54
C PHE A 104 -10.43 10.18 -20.31
N MET A 105 -10.89 10.19 -19.05
CA MET A 105 -12.32 10.07 -18.73
C MET A 105 -13.12 11.21 -19.37
N ALA A 106 -12.63 12.45 -19.31
CA ALA A 106 -13.29 13.60 -19.94
C ALA A 106 -13.37 13.46 -21.47
N VAL A 107 -12.33 12.92 -22.12
CA VAL A 107 -12.33 12.65 -23.57
C VAL A 107 -13.35 11.57 -23.93
N PHE A 108 -13.35 10.45 -23.20
CA PHE A 108 -14.32 9.37 -23.36
C PHE A 108 -15.76 9.90 -23.20
N ASP A 109 -16.00 10.64 -22.12
CA ASP A 109 -17.31 11.17 -21.79
C ASP A 109 -17.84 12.08 -22.89
N LYS A 110 -17.00 13.00 -23.35
CA LYS A 110 -17.34 13.90 -24.44
C LYS A 110 -17.71 13.13 -25.70
N HIS A 111 -16.91 12.14 -26.10
CA HIS A 111 -17.15 11.35 -27.31
C HIS A 111 -18.45 10.53 -27.21
N ARG A 112 -18.69 9.87 -26.07
CA ARG A 112 -19.86 9.01 -25.86
C ARG A 112 -21.15 9.81 -25.67
N ARG A 113 -21.12 10.95 -24.96
CA ARG A 113 -22.29 11.83 -24.83
C ARG A 113 -22.72 12.44 -26.17
N MET A 114 -21.77 12.71 -27.08
CA MET A 114 -22.11 13.15 -28.45
C MET A 114 -22.81 12.05 -29.28
N LEU A 115 -22.52 10.78 -29.01
CA LEU A 115 -23.16 9.65 -29.69
C LEU A 115 -24.50 9.23 -29.05
N HIS A 116 -24.69 9.52 -27.75
CA HIS A 116 -25.86 9.09 -26.97
C HIS A 116 -26.52 10.26 -26.22
N LEU A 117 -27.03 11.26 -26.96
CA LEU A 117 -27.61 12.51 -26.40
C LEU A 117 -28.78 12.32 -25.42
N GLN A 118 -29.47 11.17 -25.40
CA GLN A 118 -30.67 10.93 -24.60
C GLN A 118 -30.47 9.96 -23.43
N MET A 119 -29.23 9.51 -23.19
CA MET A 119 -28.93 8.57 -22.11
C MET A 119 -28.99 9.27 -20.75
N SER A 120 -29.59 8.63 -19.74
CA SER A 120 -29.57 9.15 -18.37
C SER A 120 -28.17 8.97 -17.74
N ASP A 121 -27.84 9.76 -16.72
CA ASP A 121 -26.53 9.66 -16.07
C ASP A 121 -26.27 8.26 -15.48
N VAL A 122 -27.30 7.60 -14.93
CA VAL A 122 -27.18 6.22 -14.40
C VAL A 122 -26.84 5.20 -15.48
N GLN A 123 -27.46 5.32 -16.66
CA GLN A 123 -27.15 4.45 -17.80
C GLN A 123 -25.75 4.73 -18.34
N PHE A 124 -25.34 6.00 -18.27
CA PHE A 124 -24.03 6.43 -18.72
C PHE A 124 -22.90 5.92 -17.82
N ASP A 125 -23.12 5.90 -16.50
CA ASP A 125 -22.14 5.36 -15.55
C ASP A 125 -21.91 3.86 -15.75
N GLY A 126 -22.98 3.08 -16.00
CA GLY A 126 -22.86 1.66 -16.37
C GLY A 126 -22.06 1.47 -17.68
N LEU A 127 -22.34 2.29 -18.70
CA LEU A 127 -21.59 2.26 -19.97
C LEU A 127 -20.11 2.60 -19.77
N ARG A 128 -19.83 3.54 -18.86
CA ARG A 128 -18.46 3.95 -18.51
C ARG A 128 -17.71 2.80 -17.85
N GLU A 129 -18.28 2.16 -16.84
CA GLU A 129 -17.66 1.01 -16.16
C GLU A 129 -17.39 -0.17 -17.11
N GLU A 130 -18.28 -0.39 -18.08
CA GLU A 130 -18.16 -1.50 -19.04
C GLU A 130 -17.14 -1.23 -20.15
N HIS A 131 -17.16 -0.04 -20.75
CA HIS A 131 -16.44 0.20 -22.00
C HIS A 131 -15.19 1.07 -21.87
N PHE A 132 -15.02 1.79 -20.76
CA PHE A 132 -13.89 2.71 -20.61
C PHE A 132 -12.54 2.00 -20.71
N LEU A 133 -12.38 0.83 -20.08
CA LEU A 133 -11.11 0.10 -20.08
C LEU A 133 -10.68 -0.34 -21.48
N CYS A 134 -11.60 -0.90 -22.26
CA CYS A 134 -11.33 -1.33 -23.62
C CYS A 134 -10.97 -0.14 -24.50
N TRP A 135 -11.75 0.95 -24.39
CA TRP A 135 -11.48 2.18 -25.13
C TRP A 135 -10.14 2.79 -24.76
N LEU A 136 -9.80 2.87 -23.47
CA LEU A 136 -8.54 3.46 -23.01
C LEU A 136 -7.34 2.67 -23.54
N LYS A 137 -7.44 1.33 -23.54
CA LYS A 137 -6.40 0.45 -24.08
C LYS A 137 -6.16 0.70 -25.57
N GLU A 138 -7.23 0.81 -26.36
CA GLU A 138 -7.14 1.14 -27.79
C GLU A 138 -6.57 2.54 -28.00
N TYR A 139 -7.13 3.53 -27.29
CA TYR A 139 -6.72 4.93 -27.38
C TYR A 139 -5.23 5.11 -27.11
N VAL A 140 -4.70 4.52 -26.03
CA VAL A 140 -3.27 4.63 -25.70
C VAL A 140 -2.38 3.86 -26.69
N SER A 141 -2.85 2.73 -27.23
CA SER A 141 -2.08 1.95 -28.21
C SER A 141 -1.87 2.71 -29.52
N ASP A 142 -2.73 3.67 -29.86
CA ASP A 142 -2.58 4.49 -31.06
C ASP A 142 -1.47 5.56 -30.93
N PHE A 143 -0.98 5.82 -29.71
CA PHE A 143 0.05 6.84 -29.42
C PHE A 143 1.43 6.27 -29.05
N VAL A 144 1.58 4.94 -29.02
CA VAL A 144 2.84 4.23 -28.73
C VAL A 144 3.34 3.54 -30.00
#